data_AF-A0A1A8U181-F1
#
_entry.id   AF-A0A1A8U181-F1
#
_cell.length_a   1.000
_cell.length_b   1.000
_cell.length_c   1.000
_cell.angle_alpha   90.00
_cell.angle_beta   90.00
_cell.angle_gamma   90.00
#
_symmetry.space_group_name_H-M   'P 1'
#
loop_
_entity.id
_entity.type
_entity.pdbx_description
1 polymer ?
#
loop_
_entity_poly.entity_id
_entity_poly.type
_entity_poly.pdbx_seq_one_letter_code
_entity_poly.pdbx_strand_id
1 'polypeptide(L)'
;PLAIFREYRNEEIPSINLRMAVCSEKWPHGSNRDGLIYSLSMLLLQYIIPLAIISYAYICIWVKLKNHVSPSSRNESINRRKKTTKMLALVVVVFAFCWLPFHVFQLASDLDLVLRFKEYKLIYTLFHIVAMCSTFANPLLYGWMNKNYRNGFLMVFRCEDKPDSFHPEGSFRTRSIRGMTLNGRNGGHPPTAV
;
A
#
# COMPACT_ATOMS: atom_id res chain seq x y z
N PRO A 1 16.37 -1.59 8.66
CA PRO A 1 17.68 -1.01 8.28
C PRO A 1 17.91 0.45 8.71
N LEU A 2 16.86 1.24 9.01
CA LEU A 2 16.95 2.65 9.40
C LEU A 2 17.61 2.93 10.77
N ALA A 3 17.89 1.90 11.58
CA ALA A 3 18.28 2.08 12.98
C ALA A 3 19.81 2.10 13.25
N ILE A 4 20.64 1.63 12.32
CA ILE A 4 22.06 1.36 12.63
C ILE A 4 22.94 2.63 12.59
N PHE A 5 22.53 3.68 11.87
CA PHE A 5 23.34 4.89 11.68
C PHE A 5 22.72 6.15 12.28
N ARG A 6 21.69 6.02 13.12
CA ARG A 6 20.98 7.15 13.73
C ARG A 6 21.48 7.39 15.15
N GLU A 7 22.07 8.56 15.40
CA GLU A 7 22.47 9.00 16.74
C GLU A 7 21.58 10.18 17.17
N TYR A 8 21.25 10.24 18.47
CA TYR A 8 20.49 11.35 19.04
C TYR A 8 21.46 12.51 19.32
N ARG A 9 21.24 13.65 18.67
CA ARG A 9 21.96 14.89 18.95
C ARG A 9 20.98 15.89 19.56
N ASN A 10 21.37 16.53 20.66
CA ASN A 10 20.58 17.61 21.23
C ASN A 10 20.95 18.91 20.54
N GLU A 11 20.01 19.50 19.80
CA GLU A 11 20.16 20.81 19.20
C GLU A 11 19.42 21.84 20.08
N GLU A 12 20.11 22.93 20.42
CA GLU A 12 19.51 24.05 21.15
C GLU A 12 18.96 25.04 20.12
N ILE A 13 17.65 25.25 20.09
CA ILE A 13 17.05 26.29 19.26
C ILE A 13 17.18 27.63 19.99
N PRO A 14 18.05 28.56 19.54
CA PRO A 14 18.38 29.76 20.32
C PRO A 14 17.21 30.74 20.46
N SER A 15 16.21 30.65 19.58
CA SER A 15 15.05 31.54 19.56
C SER A 15 13.98 31.24 20.61
N ILE A 16 13.94 30.04 21.18
CA ILE A 16 12.90 29.61 22.14
C ILE A 16 13.46 28.91 23.40
N ASN A 17 14.79 28.89 23.61
CA ASN A 17 15.44 28.18 24.72
C ASN A 17 14.99 26.71 24.86
N LEU A 18 14.64 26.06 23.75
CA LEU A 18 14.17 24.69 23.74
C LEU A 18 15.31 23.76 23.30
N ARG A 19 15.58 22.75 24.13
CA ARG A 19 16.55 21.67 23.84
C ARG A 19 15.80 20.49 23.26
N MET A 20 16.02 20.18 21.98
CA MET A 20 15.34 19.08 21.32
C MET A 20 16.33 18.02 20.83
N ALA A 21 16.04 16.76 21.16
CA ALA A 21 16.76 15.61 20.65
C ALA A 21 16.34 15.37 19.19
N VAL A 22 17.23 15.68 18.25
CA VAL A 22 17.07 15.34 16.84
C VAL A 22 17.80 14.05 16.51
N CYS A 23 17.19 13.28 15.62
CA CYS A 23 17.75 12.04 15.12
C CYS A 23 18.52 12.34 13.83
N SER A 24 19.84 12.24 13.87
CA SER A 24 20.71 12.55 12.72
C SER A 24 21.52 11.33 12.32
N GLU A 25 21.81 11.21 11.02
CA GLU A 25 22.68 10.17 10.49
C GLU A 25 24.14 10.48 10.86
N LYS A 26 24.83 9.54 11.50
CA LYS A 26 26.24 9.65 11.86
C LYS A 26 27.07 8.77 10.91
N TRP A 27 27.64 9.39 9.89
CA TRP A 27 28.56 8.73 8.98
C TRP A 27 29.98 8.69 9.58
N PRO A 28 30.63 7.53 9.69
CA PRO A 28 31.89 7.36 10.44
C PRO A 28 33.09 8.09 9.84
N HIS A 29 33.06 8.50 8.57
CA HIS A 29 34.17 9.22 7.93
C HIS A 29 33.83 10.68 7.57
N GLY A 30 32.62 11.16 7.90
CA GLY A 30 32.19 12.53 7.59
C GLY A 30 32.26 12.88 6.09
N SER A 31 32.41 11.89 5.22
CA SER A 31 32.56 12.06 3.78
C SER A 31 31.21 11.96 3.11
N ASN A 32 30.88 12.92 2.25
CA ASN A 32 29.65 12.93 1.44
C ASN A 32 29.44 11.64 0.62
N ARG A 33 30.50 10.84 0.41
CA ARG A 33 30.47 9.57 -0.32
C ARG A 33 29.62 8.50 0.36
N ASP A 34 29.62 8.42 1.68
CA ASP A 34 28.91 7.34 2.39
C ASP A 34 27.39 7.55 2.33
N GLY A 35 26.94 8.80 2.50
CA GLY A 35 25.54 9.20 2.31
C GLY A 35 25.05 8.95 0.89
N LEU A 36 25.85 9.33 -0.12
CA LEU A 36 25.56 9.06 -1.53
C LEU A 36 25.38 7.55 -1.82
N ILE A 37 26.30 6.71 -1.33
CA ILE A 37 26.23 5.25 -1.52
C ILE A 37 24.97 4.68 -0.88
N TYR A 38 24.61 5.15 0.32
CA TYR A 38 23.40 4.73 1.00
C TYR A 38 22.11 5.14 0.27
N SER A 39 22.00 6.41 -0.13
CA SER A 39 20.87 6.93 -0.90
C SER A 39 20.70 6.17 -2.22
N LEU A 40 21.79 5.92 -2.94
CA LEU A 40 21.77 5.13 -4.18
C LEU A 40 21.38 3.67 -3.93
N SER A 41 21.89 3.07 -2.86
CA SER A 41 21.54 1.69 -2.49
C SER A 41 20.05 1.57 -2.14
N MET A 42 19.50 2.52 -1.39
CA MET A 42 18.07 2.57 -1.10
C MET A 42 17.23 2.79 -2.36
N LEU A 43 17.64 3.71 -3.24
CA LEU A 43 16.98 3.91 -4.54
C LEU A 43 16.97 2.62 -5.37
N LEU A 44 18.08 1.89 -5.42
CA LEU A 44 18.15 0.66 -6.20
C LEU A 44 17.28 -0.45 -5.59
N LEU A 45 17.44 -0.71 -4.30
CA LEU A 45 16.79 -1.83 -3.62
C LEU A 45 15.29 -1.63 -3.37
N GLN A 46 14.88 -0.40 -3.05
CA GLN A 46 13.49 -0.11 -2.69
C GLN A 46 12.65 0.43 -3.84
N TYR A 47 13.28 0.95 -4.91
CA TYR A 47 12.56 1.57 -6.02
C TYR A 47 12.84 0.87 -7.36
N ILE A 48 14.09 0.83 -7.83
CA ILE A 48 14.41 0.35 -9.18
C ILE A 48 14.19 -1.16 -9.34
N ILE A 49 14.72 -1.99 -8.43
CA ILE A 49 14.61 -3.44 -8.52
C ILE A 49 13.15 -3.90 -8.45
N PRO A 50 12.33 -3.44 -7.49
CA PRO A 50 10.91 -3.80 -7.44
C PRO A 50 10.18 -3.43 -8.73
N LEU A 51 10.42 -2.23 -9.29
CA LEU A 51 9.78 -1.79 -10.54
C LEU A 51 10.23 -2.61 -11.75
N ALA A 52 11.50 -2.99 -11.83
CA ALA A 52 12.02 -3.83 -12.90
C ALA A 52 11.38 -5.23 -12.87
N ILE A 53 11.30 -5.86 -11.70
CA ILE A 53 10.69 -7.19 -11.54
C ILE A 53 9.21 -7.14 -11.92
N ILE A 54 8.50 -6.12 -11.44
CA ILE A 54 7.07 -5.98 -11.67
C ILE A 54 6.79 -5.69 -13.15
N SER A 55 7.53 -4.77 -13.77
CA SER A 55 7.37 -4.47 -15.20
C SER A 55 7.65 -5.69 -16.07
N TYR A 56 8.71 -6.45 -15.76
CA TYR A 56 9.01 -7.72 -16.44
C TYR A 56 7.86 -8.72 -16.29
N ALA A 57 7.34 -8.92 -15.07
CA ALA A 57 6.20 -9.80 -14.84
C ALA A 57 4.96 -9.37 -15.65
N TYR A 58 4.66 -8.07 -15.73
CA TYR A 58 3.55 -7.55 -16.54
C TYR A 58 3.74 -7.80 -18.03
N ILE A 59 4.97 -7.62 -18.54
CA ILE A 59 5.29 -7.91 -19.94
C ILE A 59 5.06 -9.41 -20.21
N CYS A 60 5.54 -10.29 -19.34
CA CYS A 60 5.32 -11.74 -19.47
C CYS A 60 3.83 -12.10 -19.45
N ILE A 61 3.05 -11.51 -18.54
CA ILE A 61 1.60 -11.74 -18.46
C ILE A 61 0.92 -11.25 -19.74
N TRP A 62 1.28 -10.06 -20.23
CA TRP A 62 0.73 -9.49 -21.46
C TRP A 62 1.01 -10.36 -22.68
N VAL A 63 2.25 -10.84 -22.84
CA VAL A 63 2.65 -11.73 -23.93
C VAL A 63 1.90 -13.06 -23.86
N LYS A 64 1.89 -13.72 -22.69
CA LYS A 64 1.14 -14.98 -22.51
C LYS A 64 -0.33 -14.81 -22.83
N LEU A 65 -0.91 -13.70 -22.38
CA LEU A 65 -2.31 -13.41 -22.58
C LEU A 65 -2.64 -13.09 -24.04
N LYS A 66 -1.76 -12.37 -24.76
CA LYS A 66 -1.91 -12.14 -26.20
C LYS A 66 -1.86 -13.46 -26.98
N ASN A 67 -0.97 -14.37 -26.59
CA ASN A 67 -0.78 -15.66 -27.27
C ASN A 67 -1.90 -16.68 -26.96
N HIS A 68 -2.57 -16.58 -25.80
CA HIS A 68 -3.66 -17.49 -25.41
C HIS A 68 -5.08 -17.03 -25.80
N VAL A 69 -5.25 -15.78 -26.26
CA VAL A 69 -6.55 -15.29 -26.72
C VAL A 69 -6.77 -15.79 -28.15
N SER A 70 -7.27 -17.02 -28.27
CA SER A 70 -7.99 -17.42 -29.48
C SER A 70 -9.22 -16.51 -29.64
N PRO A 71 -9.58 -16.05 -30.85
CA PRO A 71 -10.67 -15.08 -31.06
C PRO A 71 -12.04 -15.54 -30.52
N SER A 72 -12.21 -16.83 -30.22
CA SER A 72 -13.50 -17.47 -29.95
C SER A 72 -13.85 -17.69 -28.47
N SER A 73 -12.93 -17.58 -27.50
CA SER A 73 -13.26 -17.83 -26.08
C SER A 73 -13.13 -16.59 -25.20
N ARG A 74 -14.24 -15.87 -25.05
CA ARG A 74 -14.39 -14.78 -24.07
C ARG A 74 -14.54 -15.38 -22.66
N ASN A 75 -13.46 -15.98 -22.16
CA ASN A 75 -13.43 -16.55 -20.81
C ASN A 75 -13.52 -15.42 -19.76
N GLU A 76 -14.66 -15.35 -19.06
CA GLU A 76 -14.88 -14.44 -17.93
C GLU A 76 -13.74 -14.48 -16.91
N SER A 77 -13.18 -15.67 -16.64
CA SER A 77 -12.05 -15.88 -15.73
C SER A 77 -10.79 -15.13 -16.14
N ILE A 78 -10.49 -15.10 -17.45
CA ILE A 78 -9.36 -14.35 -18.00
C ILE A 78 -9.59 -12.85 -17.82
N ASN A 79 -10.81 -12.37 -18.06
CA ASN A 79 -11.12 -10.94 -17.92
C ASN A 79 -11.06 -10.48 -16.45
N ARG A 80 -11.49 -11.33 -15.51
CA ARG A 80 -11.33 -11.11 -14.06
C ARG A 80 -9.86 -11.03 -13.66
N ARG A 81 -9.01 -11.97 -14.14
CA ARG A 81 -7.56 -11.93 -13.91
C ARG A 81 -6.92 -10.65 -14.45
N LYS A 82 -7.25 -10.23 -15.69
CA LYS A 82 -6.79 -8.95 -16.26
C LYS A 82 -7.13 -7.76 -15.37
N LYS A 83 -8.36 -7.71 -14.84
CA LYS A 83 -8.82 -6.61 -13.98
C LYS A 83 -8.02 -6.56 -12.67
N THR A 84 -7.79 -7.70 -12.03
CA THR A 84 -6.96 -7.79 -10.81
C THR A 84 -5.51 -7.38 -11.11
N THR A 85 -4.92 -7.91 -12.17
CA THR A 85 -3.56 -7.58 -12.61
C THR A 85 -3.43 -6.09 -12.93
N LYS A 86 -4.39 -5.48 -13.64
CA LYS A 86 -4.42 -4.02 -13.89
C LYS A 86 -4.52 -3.20 -12.59
N MET A 87 -5.28 -3.66 -11.60
CA MET A 87 -5.36 -3.02 -10.30
C MET A 87 -4.02 -3.06 -9.56
N LEU A 88 -3.37 -4.22 -9.52
CA LEU A 88 -2.03 -4.37 -8.95
C LEU A 88 -1.02 -3.45 -9.67
N ALA A 89 -1.14 -3.28 -10.98
CA ALA A 89 -0.27 -2.40 -11.77
C ALA A 89 -0.44 -0.95 -11.33
N LEU A 90 -1.68 -0.50 -11.17
CA LEU A 90 -1.98 0.87 -10.75
C LEU A 90 -1.46 1.16 -9.35
N VAL A 91 -1.55 0.20 -8.43
CA VAL A 91 -0.97 0.34 -7.08
C VAL A 91 0.54 0.60 -7.16
N VAL A 92 1.25 -0.16 -7.99
CA VAL A 92 2.70 -0.02 -8.18
C VAL A 92 3.05 1.31 -8.84
N VAL A 93 2.26 1.74 -9.83
CA VAL A 93 2.45 3.04 -10.49
C VAL A 93 2.25 4.19 -9.51
N VAL A 94 1.22 4.14 -8.67
CA VAL A 94 0.99 5.16 -7.62
C VAL A 94 2.13 5.17 -6.61
N PHE A 95 2.60 4.00 -6.17
CA PHE A 95 3.79 3.90 -5.33
C PHE A 95 5.00 4.56 -6.00
N ALA A 96 5.24 4.27 -7.29
CA ALA A 96 6.36 4.87 -8.02
C ALA A 96 6.28 6.40 -8.04
N PHE A 97 5.11 6.96 -8.39
CA PHE A 97 4.93 8.41 -8.47
C PHE A 97 5.01 9.11 -7.11
N CYS A 98 4.53 8.49 -6.03
CA CYS A 98 4.64 9.06 -4.68
C CYS A 98 6.08 9.09 -4.17
N TRP A 99 6.91 8.10 -4.53
CA TRP A 99 8.28 7.97 -4.03
C TRP A 99 9.32 8.68 -4.89
N LEU A 100 9.06 8.86 -6.18
CA LEU A 100 9.94 9.58 -7.11
C LEU A 100 10.37 10.97 -6.62
N PRO A 101 9.47 11.89 -6.20
CA PRO A 101 9.88 13.24 -5.78
C PRO A 101 10.82 13.22 -4.57
N PHE A 102 10.58 12.29 -3.63
CA PHE A 102 11.44 12.13 -2.46
C PHE A 102 12.85 11.64 -2.85
N HIS A 103 12.95 10.62 -3.70
CA HIS A 103 14.24 10.11 -4.15
C HIS A 103 15.02 11.10 -5.03
N VAL A 104 14.35 11.83 -5.92
CA VAL A 104 14.97 12.89 -6.72
C VAL A 104 15.50 14.00 -5.83
N PHE A 105 14.73 14.40 -4.82
CA PHE A 105 15.16 15.42 -3.86
C PHE A 105 16.33 14.96 -3.00
N GLN A 106 16.32 13.70 -2.53
CA GLN A 106 17.42 13.12 -1.79
C GLN A 106 18.71 13.12 -2.62
N LEU A 107 18.65 12.67 -3.88
CA LEU A 107 19.80 12.67 -4.78
C LEU A 107 20.31 14.09 -5.06
N ALA A 108 19.41 15.06 -5.26
CA ALA A 108 19.79 16.45 -5.48
C ALA A 108 20.42 17.09 -4.21
N SER A 109 19.95 16.70 -3.02
CA SER A 109 20.55 17.10 -1.74
C SER A 109 21.97 16.55 -1.60
N ASP A 110 22.18 15.28 -1.94
CA ASP A 110 23.48 14.62 -1.83
C ASP A 110 24.53 15.14 -2.84
N LEU A 111 24.08 15.78 -3.93
CA LEU A 111 24.93 16.45 -4.93
C LEU A 111 25.22 17.93 -4.58
N ASP A 112 24.91 18.38 -3.35
CA ASP A 112 25.07 19.76 -2.90
C ASP A 112 24.26 20.81 -3.69
N LEU A 113 23.32 20.40 -4.55
CA LEU A 113 22.54 21.30 -5.42
C LEU A 113 21.43 22.05 -4.67
N VAL A 114 20.97 21.51 -3.53
CA VAL A 114 19.76 21.98 -2.81
C VAL A 114 20.05 22.39 -1.36
N LEU A 115 21.28 22.18 -0.87
CA LEU A 115 21.68 22.47 0.51
C LEU A 115 21.69 23.97 0.86
N ARG A 116 21.59 24.87 -0.13
CA ARG A 116 21.57 26.33 0.06
C ARG A 116 20.18 26.95 0.21
N PHE A 117 19.10 26.17 0.08
CA PHE A 117 17.73 26.70 0.21
C PHE A 117 17.32 26.80 1.68
N LYS A 118 16.80 27.96 2.09
CA LYS A 118 16.35 28.24 3.46
C LYS A 118 15.14 27.38 3.84
N GLU A 119 14.39 26.92 2.84
CA GLU A 119 13.17 26.12 2.91
C GLU A 119 13.43 24.61 2.79
N TYR A 120 14.69 24.16 2.79
CA TYR A 120 15.07 22.75 2.61
C TYR A 120 14.26 21.77 3.48
N LYS A 121 14.13 22.07 4.78
CA LYS A 121 13.40 21.23 5.74
C LYS A 121 11.92 21.10 5.42
N LEU A 122 11.31 22.17 4.90
CA LEU A 122 9.90 22.19 4.51
C LEU A 122 9.69 21.30 3.29
N ILE A 123 10.52 21.47 2.25
CA ILE A 123 10.43 20.71 1.01
C ILE A 123 10.68 19.22 1.25
N TYR A 124 11.70 18.88 2.06
CA TYR A 124 11.97 17.51 2.47
C TYR A 124 10.74 16.87 3.14
N THR A 125 10.14 17.58 4.10
CA THR A 125 8.96 17.11 4.83
C THR A 125 7.78 16.88 3.91
N LEU A 126 7.53 17.78 2.96
CA LEU A 126 6.46 17.65 1.98
C LEU A 126 6.64 16.40 1.11
N PHE A 127 7.82 16.19 0.53
CA PHE A 127 8.07 15.01 -0.30
C PHE A 127 8.06 13.71 0.50
N HIS A 128 8.50 13.74 1.75
CA HIS A 128 8.40 12.59 2.63
C HIS A 128 6.93 12.25 2.96
N ILE A 129 6.08 13.25 3.22
CA ILE A 129 4.64 13.03 3.41
C ILE A 129 4.01 12.42 2.16
N VAL A 130 4.35 12.93 0.96
CA VAL A 130 3.85 12.39 -0.30
C VAL A 130 4.26 10.92 -0.49
N ALA A 131 5.51 10.57 -0.17
CA ALA A 131 5.97 9.18 -0.20
C ALA A 131 5.17 8.30 0.77
N MET A 132 4.93 8.76 2.00
CA MET A 132 4.15 8.04 2.99
C MET A 132 2.68 7.83 2.58
N CYS A 133 2.09 8.77 1.83
CA CYS A 133 0.74 8.63 1.30
C CYS A 133 0.55 7.38 0.41
N SER A 134 1.61 6.81 -0.15
CA SER A 134 1.53 5.57 -0.94
C SER A 134 0.98 4.39 -0.14
N THR A 135 1.16 4.40 1.19
CA THR A 135 0.67 3.33 2.07
C THR A 135 -0.86 3.34 2.17
N PHE A 136 -1.47 4.52 2.28
CA PHE A 136 -2.92 4.75 2.31
C PHE A 136 -3.58 4.60 0.93
N ALA A 137 -2.83 4.84 -0.14
CA ALA A 137 -3.32 4.62 -1.49
C ALA A 137 -3.69 3.15 -1.75
N ASN A 138 -3.00 2.19 -1.10
CA ASN A 138 -3.25 0.77 -1.34
C ASN A 138 -4.71 0.38 -0.98
N PRO A 139 -5.20 0.53 0.27
CA PRO A 139 -6.59 0.18 0.61
C PRO A 139 -7.64 0.93 -0.22
N LEU A 140 -7.39 2.22 -0.52
CA LEU A 140 -8.30 3.04 -1.34
C LEU A 140 -8.42 2.50 -2.77
N LEU A 141 -7.29 2.17 -3.41
CA LEU A 141 -7.28 1.60 -4.76
C LEU A 141 -7.93 0.22 -4.80
N TYR A 142 -7.64 -0.64 -3.82
CA TYR A 142 -8.28 -1.95 -3.70
C TYR A 142 -9.80 -1.82 -3.49
N GLY A 143 -10.24 -0.91 -2.62
CA GLY A 143 -11.65 -0.63 -2.35
C GLY A 143 -12.40 -0.03 -3.53
N TRP A 144 -11.74 0.79 -4.36
CA TRP A 144 -12.38 1.39 -5.54
C TRP A 144 -12.46 0.44 -6.73
N MET A 145 -11.39 -0.30 -7.03
CA MET A 145 -11.32 -1.11 -8.26
C MET A 145 -11.80 -2.55 -8.12
N ASN A 146 -11.73 -3.14 -6.91
CA ASN A 146 -12.10 -4.53 -6.69
C ASN A 146 -13.42 -4.64 -5.92
N LYS A 147 -14.48 -5.02 -6.63
CA LYS A 147 -15.83 -5.20 -6.08
C LYS A 147 -15.88 -6.16 -4.89
N ASN A 148 -15.03 -7.20 -4.88
CA ASN A 148 -14.95 -8.16 -3.78
C ASN A 148 -14.36 -7.51 -2.52
N TYR A 149 -13.29 -6.71 -2.68
CA TYR A 149 -12.69 -5.96 -1.57
C TYR A 149 -13.63 -4.86 -1.07
N ARG A 150 -14.30 -4.14 -1.98
CA ARG A 150 -15.31 -3.13 -1.64
C ARG A 150 -16.41 -3.69 -0.77
N ASN A 151 -16.95 -4.87 -1.12
CA ASN A 151 -17.98 -5.53 -0.32
C ASN A 151 -17.44 -5.95 1.06
N GLY A 152 -16.22 -6.47 1.13
CA GLY A 152 -15.57 -6.79 2.41
C GLY A 152 -15.39 -5.57 3.30
N PHE A 153 -14.90 -4.44 2.75
CA PHE A 153 -14.79 -3.17 3.48
C PHE A 153 -16.16 -2.68 3.96
N LEU A 154 -17.19 -2.70 3.10
CA LEU A 154 -18.55 -2.31 3.50
C LEU A 154 -19.10 -3.17 4.64
N MET A 155 -18.81 -4.48 4.63
CA MET A 155 -19.25 -5.40 5.67
C MET A 155 -18.60 -5.08 7.02
N VAL A 156 -17.30 -4.78 7.04
CA VAL A 156 -16.57 -4.34 8.24
C VAL A 156 -17.13 -3.02 8.77
N PHE A 157 -17.40 -2.05 7.89
CA PHE A 157 -17.99 -0.76 8.29
C PHE A 157 -19.45 -0.85 8.75
N ARG A 158 -20.19 -1.89 8.34
CA ARG A 158 -21.58 -2.13 8.73
C ARG A 158 -21.73 -3.04 9.94
N CYS A 159 -20.63 -3.56 10.50
CA CYS A 159 -20.64 -4.55 11.58
C CYS A 159 -21.59 -5.73 11.27
N GLU A 160 -21.66 -6.16 10.02
CA GLU A 160 -22.52 -7.27 9.61
C GLU A 160 -21.78 -8.60 9.89
N ASP A 161 -22.45 -9.55 10.53
CA ASP A 161 -21.87 -10.85 10.86
C ASP A 161 -21.37 -11.59 9.61
N LYS A 162 -20.25 -12.29 9.79
CA LYS A 162 -19.54 -13.00 8.72
C LYS A 162 -20.44 -14.07 8.09
N PRO A 163 -20.69 -14.06 6.77
CA PRO A 163 -21.34 -15.21 6.14
C PRO A 163 -20.40 -16.42 6.24
N ASP A 164 -20.94 -17.57 6.65
CA ASP A 164 -20.23 -18.80 7.03
C ASP A 164 -19.35 -19.48 5.95
N SER A 165 -19.04 -18.84 4.82
CA SER A 165 -18.11 -19.41 3.85
C SER A 165 -17.49 -18.37 2.90
N PHE A 166 -16.19 -18.13 3.09
CA PHE A 166 -15.34 -17.49 2.09
C PHE A 166 -15.03 -18.50 0.98
N HIS A 167 -15.81 -18.52 -0.09
CA HIS A 167 -15.44 -19.23 -1.32
C HIS A 167 -14.66 -18.28 -2.26
N PRO A 168 -13.43 -18.61 -2.70
CA PRO A 168 -12.60 -17.72 -3.54
C PRO A 168 -13.15 -17.43 -4.95
N GLU A 169 -14.25 -18.06 -5.36
CA GLU A 169 -14.81 -17.95 -6.71
C GLU A 169 -16.15 -17.21 -6.64
N GLY A 170 -16.17 -16.02 -7.24
CA GLY A 170 -17.18 -14.99 -7.06
C GLY A 170 -18.63 -15.42 -7.24
N SER A 171 -19.41 -15.26 -6.16
CA SER A 171 -20.80 -14.82 -6.18
C SER A 171 -21.22 -14.52 -4.74
N PHE A 172 -21.38 -13.24 -4.39
CA PHE A 172 -22.09 -12.85 -3.16
C PHE A 172 -23.57 -13.25 -3.35
N ARG A 173 -23.96 -14.44 -2.88
CA ARG A 173 -25.37 -14.74 -2.63
C ARG A 173 -25.70 -14.22 -1.23
N THR A 174 -26.17 -12.99 -1.16
CA THR A 174 -26.83 -12.49 0.04
C THR A 174 -28.12 -13.29 0.21
N ARG A 175 -28.14 -14.26 1.12
CA ARG A 175 -29.41 -14.84 1.56
C ARG A 175 -30.10 -13.76 2.38
N SER A 176 -31.08 -13.10 1.77
CA SER A 176 -31.99 -12.18 2.44
C SER A 176 -32.64 -12.92 3.62
N ILE A 177 -32.31 -12.52 4.85
CA ILE A 177 -33.14 -12.85 6.01
C ILE A 177 -34.39 -11.98 5.88
N ARG A 178 -35.33 -12.42 5.04
CA ARG A 178 -36.68 -11.89 4.99
C ARG A 178 -37.60 -12.90 5.70
N GLY A 179 -38.02 -12.52 6.90
CA GLY A 179 -39.26 -13.00 7.53
C GLY A 179 -39.23 -14.39 8.15
N MET A 180 -38.84 -14.48 9.42
CA MET A 180 -39.54 -15.38 10.35
C MET A 180 -40.51 -14.52 11.17
N THR A 181 -41.68 -14.30 10.59
CA THR A 181 -42.87 -13.78 11.26
C THR A 181 -43.36 -14.78 12.30
N LEU A 182 -43.48 -14.30 13.55
CA LEU A 182 -44.53 -14.55 14.53
C LEU A 182 -45.44 -15.78 14.30
N ASN A 183 -45.23 -16.85 15.09
CA ASN A 183 -46.26 -17.75 15.66
C ASN A 183 -45.57 -18.78 16.57
N GLY A 184 -45.98 -19.10 17.79
CA GLY A 184 -47.13 -18.70 18.58
C GLY A 184 -46.87 -19.00 20.07
N ARG A 185 -47.78 -18.50 20.90
CA ARG A 185 -47.84 -18.57 22.35
C ARG A 185 -48.46 -19.90 22.81
N ASN A 186 -48.16 -20.31 24.05
CA ASN A 186 -48.66 -21.48 24.82
C ASN A 186 -47.97 -22.81 24.46
N GLY A 187 -47.52 -23.67 25.37
CA GLY A 187 -47.69 -23.79 26.82
C GLY A 187 -47.69 -25.30 27.14
N GLY A 188 -46.97 -25.72 28.19
CA GLY A 188 -47.24 -26.98 28.90
C GLY A 188 -46.52 -28.26 28.43
N HIS A 189 -45.62 -28.72 29.32
CA HIS A 189 -45.24 -30.11 29.63
C HIS A 189 -44.42 -30.99 28.65
N PRO A 190 -43.31 -31.62 29.11
CA PRO A 190 -42.72 -32.84 28.53
C PRO A 190 -43.43 -34.08 29.16
N PRO A 191 -43.37 -35.31 28.59
CA PRO A 191 -42.16 -36.15 28.71
C PRO A 191 -41.95 -37.33 27.70
N THR A 192 -40.76 -37.94 27.84
CA THR A 192 -40.42 -39.40 27.72
C THR A 192 -40.57 -40.19 26.41
N ALA A 193 -39.40 -40.66 25.95
CA ALA A 193 -39.00 -42.05 25.66
C ALA A 193 -40.08 -43.05 25.18
N VAL A 194 -39.88 -43.61 23.98
CA VAL A 194 -39.22 -44.92 23.73
C VAL A 194 -38.44 -44.83 22.42
#